data_AF-A0A416GDL7-F1
#
_entry.id   AF-A0A416GDL7-F1
#
_cell.length_a   1.000
_cell.length_b   1.000
_cell.length_c   1.000
_cell.angle_alpha   90.00
_cell.angle_beta   90.00
_cell.angle_gamma   90.00
#
_symmetry.space_group_name_H-M   'P 1'
#
loop_
_entity.id
_entity.type
_entity.pdbx_description
1 polymer ?
#
loop_
_entity_poly.entity_id
_entity_poly.type
_entity_poly.pdbx_seq_one_letter_code
_entity_poly.pdbx_strand_id
1 'polypeptide(L)'
;MIMDKLINSGILTLSVVLLAIIAIIFLFLKYRQNDGKCKVHMYYISGLLIFIIIELITYVCVNNNNTDQIVDYISFASTISSLFLSVVAIIYAIVSNNQGEAQYQKIDRASDKISVSVDRFSLISESLSGSIDSILLKLDEIKVISSETKNAVSQNNQKRSIDSVSASVGMDETDNKLMQKIVERYVKAGSFYGNIVLLACILSNEKKLRFKTSDIVPDSSTYLYGYIIASAALGIIAMHIDDDYITVDSISSFLSKEILLEEINNFIEKSKPEVKEFNRNVFEKVNKFFE
;
A
#
# COMPACT_ATOMS: atom_id res chain seq x y z
N MET A 1 -16.82 72.32 37.59
CA MET A 1 -15.58 73.08 37.32
C MET A 1 -14.29 72.28 37.50
N ILE A 2 -14.08 71.53 38.59
CA ILE A 2 -12.91 70.61 38.73
C ILE A 2 -13.12 69.32 37.92
N MET A 3 -14.33 68.75 37.94
CA MET A 3 -14.68 67.55 37.16
C MET A 3 -14.56 67.80 35.65
N ASP A 4 -15.01 68.97 35.17
CA ASP A 4 -14.95 69.33 33.75
C ASP A 4 -13.52 69.54 33.26
N LYS A 5 -12.62 70.07 34.10
CA LYS A 5 -11.18 70.18 33.81
C LYS A 5 -10.47 68.81 33.81
N LEU A 6 -10.97 67.86 34.61
CA LEU A 6 -10.43 66.49 34.67
C LEU A 6 -10.90 65.66 33.46
N ILE A 7 -12.15 65.84 33.04
CA ILE A 7 -12.75 65.19 31.85
C ILE A 7 -12.13 65.76 30.56
N ASN A 8 -11.81 67.06 30.53
CA ASN A 8 -11.14 67.70 29.39
C ASN A 8 -9.60 67.64 29.46
N SER A 9 -9.05 66.86 30.39
CA SER A 9 -7.61 66.63 30.52
C SER A 9 -7.20 65.53 29.55
N GLY A 10 -6.20 65.81 28.70
CA GLY A 10 -5.62 64.83 27.78
C GLY A 10 -5.12 63.53 28.46
N ILE A 11 -5.00 63.53 29.79
CA ILE A 11 -4.66 62.34 30.60
C ILE A 11 -5.76 61.28 30.58
N LEU A 12 -7.04 61.70 30.57
CA LEU A 12 -8.19 60.79 30.65
C LEU A 12 -8.43 60.14 29.28
N THR A 13 -8.30 60.91 28.21
CA THR A 13 -8.30 60.39 26.84
C THR A 13 -7.15 59.41 26.61
N LEU A 14 -5.93 59.72 27.08
CA LEU A 14 -4.78 58.82 26.95
C LEU A 14 -4.98 57.51 27.73
N SER A 15 -5.56 57.58 28.94
CA SER A 15 -5.86 56.40 29.76
C SER A 15 -6.92 55.50 29.14
N VAL A 16 -7.96 56.09 28.53
CA VAL A 16 -9.00 55.34 27.80
C VAL A 16 -8.44 54.66 26.56
N VAL A 17 -7.56 55.34 25.82
CA VAL A 17 -6.87 54.75 24.65
C VAL A 17 -5.96 53.60 25.07
N LEU A 18 -5.21 53.75 26.18
CA LEU A 18 -4.36 52.68 26.70
C LEU A 18 -5.17 51.46 27.14
N LEU A 19 -6.30 51.67 27.83
CA LEU A 19 -7.22 50.60 28.23
C LEU A 19 -7.84 49.90 27.02
N ALA A 20 -8.19 50.64 25.98
CA ALA A 20 -8.69 50.06 24.73
C ALA A 20 -7.62 49.17 24.09
N ILE A 21 -6.37 49.64 23.97
CA ILE A 21 -5.26 48.84 23.42
C ILE A 21 -5.02 47.56 24.23
N ILE A 22 -5.09 47.63 25.57
CA ILE A 22 -4.94 46.46 26.43
C ILE A 22 -6.09 45.46 26.24
N ALA A 23 -7.35 45.93 26.18
CA ALA A 23 -8.52 45.08 25.94
C ALA A 23 -8.45 44.38 24.58
N ILE A 24 -7.94 45.10 23.57
CA ILE A 24 -7.70 44.62 22.22
C ILE A 24 -6.65 43.49 22.21
N ILE A 25 -5.50 43.71 22.86
CA ILE A 25 -4.43 42.71 22.96
C ILE A 25 -4.92 41.47 23.72
N PHE A 26 -5.72 41.65 24.78
CA PHE A 26 -6.31 40.56 25.54
C PHE A 26 -7.28 39.71 24.70
N LEU A 27 -8.16 40.35 23.91
CA LEU A 27 -9.06 39.66 22.99
C LEU A 27 -8.29 38.88 21.91
N PHE A 28 -7.24 39.49 21.35
CA PHE A 28 -6.40 38.84 20.34
C PHE A 28 -5.67 37.61 20.89
N LEU A 29 -5.08 37.71 22.10
CA LEU A 29 -4.39 36.59 22.75
C LEU A 29 -5.34 35.44 23.12
N LYS A 30 -6.53 35.76 23.66
CA LYS A 30 -7.54 34.76 24.03
C LYS A 30 -8.08 33.98 22.83
N TYR A 31 -8.16 34.62 21.67
CA TYR A 31 -8.71 34.00 20.46
C TYR A 31 -7.68 33.19 19.66
N ARG A 32 -6.38 33.53 19.78
CA ARG A 32 -5.28 32.76 19.19
C ARG A 32 -5.14 31.34 19.75
N GLN A 33 -5.72 31.04 20.91
CA GLN A 33 -5.62 29.73 21.57
C GLN A 33 -6.64 28.69 21.06
N ASN A 34 -7.57 29.07 20.16
CA ASN A 34 -8.63 28.20 19.63
C ASN A 34 -8.38 27.82 18.16
N ASP A 35 -7.49 26.85 17.93
CA ASP A 35 -6.89 26.54 16.62
C ASP A 35 -7.76 25.72 15.62
N GLY A 36 -9.01 25.37 15.95
CA GLY A 36 -9.76 24.38 15.14
C GLY A 36 -10.77 24.92 14.12
N LYS A 37 -11.54 25.97 14.46
CA LYS A 37 -12.77 26.35 13.71
C LYS A 37 -12.90 27.85 13.39
N CYS A 38 -11.88 28.65 13.67
CA CYS A 38 -12.02 30.11 13.82
C CYS A 38 -11.23 30.99 12.83
N LYS A 39 -10.83 30.48 11.65
CA LYS A 39 -10.13 31.32 10.65
C LYS A 39 -10.98 32.52 10.21
N VAL A 40 -12.28 32.31 10.01
CA VAL A 40 -13.21 33.37 9.58
C VAL A 40 -13.42 34.43 10.66
N HIS A 41 -13.61 34.02 11.91
CA HIS A 41 -13.77 34.95 13.04
C HIS A 41 -12.53 35.80 13.32
N MET A 42 -11.33 35.27 13.06
CA MET A 42 -10.08 36.02 13.16
C MET A 42 -10.03 37.21 12.18
N TYR A 43 -10.47 37.02 10.93
CA TYR A 43 -10.54 38.12 9.96
C TYR A 43 -11.58 39.18 10.34
N TYR A 44 -12.76 38.78 10.82
CA TYR A 44 -13.79 39.72 11.28
C TYR A 44 -13.34 40.55 12.48
N ILE A 45 -12.69 39.93 13.45
CA ILE A 45 -12.16 40.62 14.64
C ILE A 45 -11.02 41.58 14.24
N SER A 46 -10.11 41.15 13.36
CA SER A 46 -9.05 42.02 12.86
C SER A 46 -9.60 43.21 12.06
N GLY A 47 -10.65 43.01 11.26
CA GLY A 47 -11.31 44.08 10.50
C GLY A 47 -12.01 45.09 11.40
N LEU A 48 -12.78 44.62 12.39
CA LEU A 48 -13.43 45.48 13.39
C LEU A 48 -12.39 46.28 14.17
N LEU A 49 -11.25 45.67 14.47
CA LEU A 49 -10.16 46.30 15.19
C LEU A 49 -9.54 47.47 14.41
N ILE A 50 -9.26 47.26 13.13
CA ILE A 50 -8.74 48.31 12.23
C ILE A 50 -9.75 49.46 12.14
N PHE A 51 -11.04 49.15 12.04
CA PHE A 51 -12.10 50.16 11.98
C PHE A 51 -12.14 51.06 13.23
N ILE A 52 -12.09 50.45 14.43
CA ILE A 52 -12.05 51.17 15.70
C ILE A 52 -10.80 52.08 15.80
N ILE A 53 -9.64 51.59 15.34
CA ILE A 53 -8.40 52.38 15.34
C ILE A 53 -8.53 53.60 14.42
N ILE A 54 -9.10 53.43 13.22
CA ILE A 54 -9.31 54.53 12.26
C ILE A 54 -10.27 55.57 12.84
N GLU A 55 -11.38 55.14 13.43
CA GLU A 55 -12.35 56.04 14.06
C GLU A 55 -11.74 56.85 15.21
N LEU A 56 -10.92 56.20 16.04
CA LEU A 56 -10.26 56.82 17.17
C LEU A 56 -9.19 57.84 16.74
N ILE A 57 -8.39 57.51 15.71
CA ILE A 57 -7.44 58.46 15.11
C ILE A 57 -8.19 59.66 14.52
N THR A 58 -9.31 59.42 13.83
CA THR A 58 -10.13 60.47 13.22
C THR A 58 -10.71 61.40 14.30
N TYR A 59 -11.24 60.85 15.38
CA TYR A 59 -11.77 61.63 16.51
C TYR A 59 -10.70 62.52 17.15
N VAL A 60 -9.49 61.98 17.40
CA VAL A 60 -8.40 62.74 18.00
C VAL A 60 -7.89 63.84 17.06
N CYS A 61 -7.80 63.58 15.75
CA CYS A 61 -7.38 64.59 14.76
C CYS A 61 -8.40 65.72 14.58
N VAL A 62 -9.70 65.43 14.64
CA VAL A 62 -10.77 66.43 14.48
C VAL A 62 -10.96 67.28 15.75
N ASN A 63 -10.75 66.71 16.93
CA ASN A 63 -11.01 67.39 18.21
C ASN A 63 -9.78 68.12 18.78
N ASN A 64 -8.59 68.01 18.17
CA ASN A 64 -7.36 68.65 18.63
C ASN A 64 -6.85 69.67 17.60
N ASN A 65 -6.56 70.89 18.05
CA ASN A 65 -6.04 71.97 17.20
C ASN A 65 -4.56 71.79 16.80
N ASN A 66 -3.88 70.75 17.28
CA ASN A 66 -2.47 70.45 16.99
C ASN A 66 -2.31 69.28 16.00
N THR A 67 -3.16 69.23 14.97
CA THR A 67 -3.21 68.14 13.99
C THR A 67 -1.85 67.90 13.30
N ASP A 68 -1.08 68.95 13.04
CA ASP A 68 0.21 68.87 12.33
C ASP A 68 1.23 67.99 13.06
N GLN A 69 1.34 68.11 14.40
CA GLN A 69 2.28 67.30 15.18
C GLN A 69 1.93 65.81 15.15
N ILE A 70 0.63 65.47 15.14
CA ILE A 70 0.16 64.08 15.10
C ILE A 70 0.49 63.46 13.74
N VAL A 71 0.28 64.23 12.66
CA VAL A 71 0.62 63.80 11.30
C VAL A 71 2.12 63.57 11.14
N ASP A 72 2.97 64.42 11.74
CA ASP A 72 4.42 64.24 11.74
C ASP A 72 4.87 62.97 12.47
N TYR A 73 4.29 62.68 13.64
CA TYR A 73 4.57 61.44 14.38
C TYR A 73 4.13 60.19 13.61
N ILE A 74 2.97 60.22 12.95
CA ILE A 74 2.50 59.11 12.10
C ILE A 74 3.44 58.92 10.91
N SER A 75 3.84 60.00 10.26
CA SER A 75 4.75 59.96 9.10
C SER A 75 6.12 59.39 9.48
N PHE A 76 6.65 59.79 10.64
CA PHE A 76 7.88 59.24 11.19
C PHE A 76 7.77 57.74 11.52
N ALA A 77 6.70 57.33 12.22
CA ALA A 77 6.45 55.94 12.56
C ALA A 77 6.23 55.05 11.32
N SER A 78 5.57 55.58 10.29
CA SER A 78 5.37 54.90 9.01
C SER A 78 6.70 54.67 8.28
N THR A 79 7.60 55.66 8.30
CA THR A 79 8.94 55.54 7.71
C THR A 79 9.74 54.43 8.39
N ILE A 80 9.76 54.41 9.73
CA ILE A 80 10.42 53.33 10.49
C ILE A 80 9.78 51.97 10.19
N SER A 81 8.44 51.86 10.18
CA SER A 81 7.75 50.61 9.86
C SER A 81 8.10 50.09 8.46
N SER A 82 8.20 50.98 7.47
CA SER A 82 8.58 50.61 6.10
C SER A 82 10.01 50.06 6.02
N LEU A 83 10.94 50.64 6.79
CA LEU A 83 12.31 50.17 6.88
C LEU A 83 12.38 48.78 7.51
N PHE A 84 11.65 48.57 8.62
CA PHE A 84 11.56 47.26 9.26
C PHE A 84 10.97 46.19 8.34
N LEU A 85 9.87 46.50 7.64
CA LEU A 85 9.22 45.55 6.73
C LEU A 85 10.15 45.16 5.56
N SER A 86 10.92 46.13 5.04
CA SER A 86 11.95 45.89 4.03
C SER A 86 13.04 44.94 4.53
N VAL A 87 13.54 45.13 5.75
CA VAL A 87 14.55 44.23 6.34
C VAL A 87 14.00 42.82 6.52
N VAL A 88 12.78 42.68 7.02
CA VAL A 88 12.12 41.36 7.15
C VAL A 88 11.96 40.69 5.79
N ALA A 89 11.57 41.45 4.76
CA ALA A 89 11.45 40.94 3.40
C ALA A 89 12.80 40.45 2.84
N ILE A 90 13.89 41.19 3.06
CA ILE A 90 15.25 40.79 2.66
C ILE A 90 15.66 39.50 3.39
N ILE A 91 15.46 39.42 4.70
CA ILE A 91 15.78 38.22 5.49
C ILE A 91 14.99 37.02 4.97
N TYR A 92 13.69 37.18 4.74
CA TYR A 92 12.84 36.12 4.22
C TYR A 92 13.28 35.67 2.82
N ALA A 93 13.65 36.60 1.94
CA ALA A 93 14.20 36.27 0.63
C ALA A 93 15.49 35.45 0.72
N ILE A 94 16.40 35.82 1.62
CA ILE A 94 17.66 35.07 1.87
C ILE A 94 17.35 33.67 2.42
N VAL A 95 16.49 33.56 3.43
CA VAL A 95 16.12 32.27 4.03
C VAL A 95 15.41 31.37 3.02
N SER A 96 14.51 31.95 2.21
CA SER A 96 13.82 31.23 1.13
C SER A 96 14.80 30.74 0.07
N ASN A 97 15.80 31.55 -0.29
CA ASN A 97 16.82 31.16 -1.25
C ASN A 97 17.68 30.01 -0.71
N ASN A 98 18.09 30.06 0.56
CA ASN A 98 18.85 28.99 1.21
C ASN A 98 18.03 27.68 1.34
N GLN A 99 16.72 27.78 1.61
CA GLN A 99 15.83 26.62 1.62
C GLN A 99 15.64 26.03 0.20
N GLY A 100 15.59 26.90 -0.81
CA GLY A 100 15.56 26.52 -2.22
C GLY A 100 16.78 25.66 -2.60
N GLU A 101 17.99 26.06 -2.20
CA GLU A 101 19.22 25.29 -2.46
C GLU A 101 19.15 23.86 -1.88
N ALA A 102 18.73 23.72 -0.62
CA ALA A 102 18.56 22.40 -0.01
C ALA A 102 17.49 21.55 -0.73
N GLN A 103 16.46 22.17 -1.30
CA GLN A 103 15.44 21.50 -2.09
C GLN A 103 15.99 21.08 -3.46
N TYR A 104 16.80 21.91 -4.13
CA TYR A 104 17.49 21.56 -5.37
C TYR A 104 18.43 20.37 -5.17
N GLN A 105 19.19 20.31 -4.08
CA GLN A 105 20.03 19.15 -3.77
C GLN A 105 19.23 17.86 -3.56
N LYS A 106 18.02 17.94 -3.00
CA LYS A 106 17.13 16.77 -2.87
C LYS A 106 16.61 16.32 -4.25
N ILE A 107 16.27 17.27 -5.12
CA ILE A 107 15.85 17.00 -6.50
C ILE A 107 17.00 16.35 -7.27
N ASP A 108 18.20 16.89 -7.17
CA ASP A 108 19.40 16.37 -7.82
C ASP A 108 19.68 14.91 -7.41
N ARG A 109 19.69 14.62 -6.11
CA ARG A 109 19.81 13.23 -5.62
C ARG A 109 18.67 12.31 -6.04
N ALA A 110 17.46 12.84 -6.21
CA ALA A 110 16.34 12.06 -6.71
C ALA A 110 16.53 11.75 -8.21
N SER A 111 16.98 12.73 -8.99
CA SER A 111 17.34 12.57 -10.41
C SER A 111 18.44 11.54 -10.60
N ASP A 112 19.50 11.57 -9.79
CA ASP A 112 20.57 10.56 -9.81
C ASP A 112 20.02 9.15 -9.56
N LYS A 113 19.16 8.99 -8.55
CA LYS A 113 18.52 7.70 -8.25
C LYS A 113 17.63 7.23 -9.40
N ILE A 114 16.93 8.15 -10.07
CA ILE A 114 16.12 7.85 -11.25
C ILE A 114 17.03 7.38 -12.38
N SER A 115 18.13 8.09 -12.66
CA SER A 115 19.09 7.71 -13.71
C SER A 115 19.62 6.30 -13.48
N VAL A 116 20.08 6.01 -12.25
CA VAL A 116 20.56 4.66 -11.88
C VAL A 116 19.46 3.60 -12.03
N SER A 117 18.20 3.94 -11.72
CA SER A 117 17.08 3.01 -11.86
C SER A 117 16.74 2.75 -13.32
N VAL A 118 16.82 3.76 -14.18
CA VAL A 118 16.64 3.66 -15.63
C VAL A 118 17.73 2.78 -16.24
N ASP A 119 18.99 2.97 -15.86
CA ASP A 119 20.10 2.13 -16.33
C ASP A 119 19.92 0.66 -15.93
N ARG A 120 19.52 0.41 -14.67
CA ARG A 120 19.21 -0.96 -14.20
C ARG A 120 18.04 -1.57 -14.96
N PHE A 121 17.01 -0.78 -15.23
CA PHE A 121 15.87 -1.25 -16.00
C PHE A 121 16.26 -1.62 -17.43
N SER A 122 17.10 -0.80 -18.07
CA SER A 122 17.66 -1.09 -19.40
C SER A 122 18.44 -2.43 -19.41
N LEU A 123 19.32 -2.64 -18.43
CA LEU A 123 20.07 -3.90 -18.29
C LEU A 123 19.16 -5.11 -18.05
N ILE A 124 18.11 -4.95 -17.24
CA ILE A 124 17.11 -6.02 -17.02
C ILE A 124 16.35 -6.31 -18.31
N SER A 125 15.97 -5.27 -19.07
CA SER A 125 15.28 -5.42 -20.35
C SER A 125 16.14 -6.16 -21.37
N GLU A 126 17.43 -5.83 -21.47
CA GLU A 126 18.41 -6.53 -22.33
C GLU A 126 18.52 -8.02 -21.95
N SER A 127 18.69 -8.30 -20.65
CA SER A 127 18.79 -9.67 -20.12
C SER A 127 17.49 -10.48 -20.33
N LEU A 128 16.34 -9.83 -20.17
CA LEU A 128 15.04 -10.43 -20.42
C LEU A 128 14.87 -10.76 -21.91
N SER A 129 15.26 -9.86 -22.81
CA SER A 129 15.25 -10.11 -24.25
C SER A 129 16.10 -11.34 -24.59
N GLY A 130 17.34 -11.40 -24.09
CA GLY A 130 18.22 -12.56 -24.32
C GLY A 130 17.67 -13.87 -23.72
N SER A 131 16.98 -13.79 -22.57
CA SER A 131 16.31 -14.94 -21.96
C SER A 131 15.14 -15.43 -22.80
N ILE A 132 14.35 -14.52 -23.39
CA ILE A 132 13.25 -14.84 -24.31
C ILE A 132 13.79 -15.52 -25.56
N ASP A 133 14.88 -15.00 -26.16
CA ASP A 133 15.51 -15.62 -27.33
C ASP A 133 15.98 -17.04 -27.02
N SER A 134 16.57 -17.27 -25.84
CA SER A 134 16.96 -18.61 -25.40
C SER A 134 15.77 -19.55 -25.23
N ILE A 135 14.64 -19.06 -24.69
CA ILE A 135 13.41 -19.84 -24.57
C ILE A 135 12.87 -20.21 -25.96
N LEU A 136 12.83 -19.26 -26.90
CA LEU A 136 12.39 -19.52 -28.27
C LEU A 136 13.23 -20.59 -28.95
N LEU A 137 14.56 -20.53 -28.82
CA LEU A 137 15.46 -21.55 -29.35
C LEU A 137 15.18 -22.93 -28.75
N LYS A 138 14.98 -23.03 -27.43
CA LYS A 138 14.63 -24.29 -26.77
C LYS A 138 13.26 -24.82 -27.18
N LEU A 139 12.28 -23.94 -27.42
CA LEU A 139 10.96 -24.33 -27.90
C LEU A 139 11.01 -24.87 -29.34
N ASP A 140 11.83 -24.27 -30.20
CA ASP A 140 12.06 -24.81 -31.54
C ASP A 140 12.75 -26.18 -31.50
N GLU A 141 13.72 -26.37 -30.62
CA GLU A 141 14.34 -27.68 -30.38
C GLU A 141 13.31 -28.71 -29.90
N ILE A 142 12.46 -28.34 -28.94
CA ILE A 142 11.35 -29.20 -28.45
C ILE A 142 10.38 -29.54 -29.58
N LYS A 143 10.08 -28.59 -30.48
CA LYS A 143 9.20 -28.84 -31.63
C LYS A 143 9.80 -29.89 -32.58
N VAL A 144 11.10 -29.80 -32.84
CA VAL A 144 11.82 -30.80 -33.64
C VAL A 144 11.78 -32.16 -32.94
N ILE A 145 12.23 -32.24 -31.68
CA ILE A 145 12.23 -33.49 -30.90
C ILE A 145 10.82 -34.10 -30.81
N SER A 146 9.78 -33.27 -30.61
CA SER A 146 8.39 -33.71 -30.57
C SER A 146 7.95 -34.31 -31.90
N SER A 147 8.32 -33.68 -33.02
CA SER A 147 8.03 -34.21 -34.36
C SER A 147 8.76 -35.53 -34.65
N GLU A 148 10.04 -35.63 -34.25
CA GLU A 148 10.84 -36.84 -34.38
C GLU A 148 10.26 -37.97 -33.51
N THR A 149 9.89 -37.66 -32.26
CA THR A 149 9.24 -38.60 -31.34
C THR A 149 7.92 -39.08 -31.91
N LYS A 150 7.09 -38.17 -32.44
CA LYS A 150 5.82 -38.51 -33.10
C LYS A 150 6.04 -39.44 -34.29
N ASN A 151 7.06 -39.18 -35.11
CA ASN A 151 7.41 -40.01 -36.25
C ASN A 151 7.93 -41.39 -35.82
N ALA A 152 8.80 -41.45 -34.81
CA ALA A 152 9.33 -42.69 -34.26
C ALA A 152 8.21 -43.55 -33.63
N VAL A 153 7.29 -42.95 -32.87
CA VAL A 153 6.11 -43.64 -32.32
C VAL A 153 5.19 -44.12 -33.45
N SER A 154 4.97 -43.32 -34.49
CA SER A 154 4.15 -43.71 -35.65
C SER A 154 4.77 -44.90 -36.40
N GLN A 155 6.08 -44.88 -36.63
CA GLN A 155 6.82 -46.00 -37.25
C GLN A 155 6.78 -47.25 -36.36
N ASN A 156 6.90 -47.11 -35.04
CA ASN A 156 6.85 -48.24 -34.12
C ASN A 156 5.45 -48.88 -34.06
N ASN A 157 4.39 -48.08 -34.15
CA ASN A 157 3.01 -48.57 -34.28
C ASN A 157 2.74 -49.25 -35.62
N GLN A 158 3.35 -48.78 -36.72
CA GLN A 158 3.28 -49.43 -38.03
C GLN A 158 4.02 -50.78 -38.06
N LYS A 159 5.20 -50.85 -37.42
CA LYS A 159 5.96 -52.11 -37.28
C LYS A 159 5.22 -53.14 -36.41
N ARG A 160 4.55 -52.69 -35.33
CA ARG A 160 3.69 -53.55 -34.50
C ARG A 160 2.48 -54.10 -35.26
N SER A 161 1.91 -53.30 -36.17
CA SER A 161 0.75 -53.71 -36.98
C SER A 161 1.07 -54.78 -38.04
N ILE A 162 2.35 -55.03 -38.37
CA ILE A 162 2.76 -56.08 -39.31
C ILE A 162 3.07 -57.40 -38.56
N ASP A 163 3.50 -57.34 -37.29
CA ASP A 163 3.79 -58.52 -36.47
C ASP A 163 2.65 -58.95 -35.51
N SER A 164 1.55 -58.19 -35.42
CA SER A 164 0.39 -58.56 -34.58
C SER A 164 -0.90 -58.69 -35.38
N VAL A 165 -1.04 -59.80 -36.11
CA VAL A 165 -2.35 -60.44 -36.22
C VAL A 165 -2.63 -61.06 -34.86
N SER A 166 -3.65 -60.55 -34.18
CA SER A 166 -4.17 -60.99 -32.87
C SER A 166 -3.59 -60.24 -31.66
N ALA A 167 -4.25 -59.15 -31.25
CA ALA A 167 -4.72 -58.93 -29.88
C ALA A 167 -5.34 -57.53 -29.77
N SER A 168 -6.61 -57.48 -29.38
CA SER A 168 -7.32 -56.29 -28.93
C SER A 168 -6.59 -55.68 -27.71
N VAL A 169 -6.04 -54.47 -27.87
CA VAL A 169 -5.40 -53.73 -26.77
C VAL A 169 -6.45 -52.87 -26.08
N GLY A 170 -6.81 -53.27 -24.85
CA GLY A 170 -7.53 -52.45 -23.89
C GLY A 170 -6.66 -51.28 -23.42
N MET A 171 -7.24 -50.10 -23.44
CA MET A 171 -6.71 -48.85 -22.91
C MET A 171 -7.22 -48.74 -21.48
N ASP A 172 -6.43 -49.08 -20.45
CA ASP A 172 -6.88 -48.85 -19.05
C ASP A 172 -5.73 -48.83 -18.01
N GLU A 173 -4.84 -49.83 -17.97
CA GLU A 173 -4.01 -50.03 -16.76
C GLU A 173 -2.71 -49.20 -16.71
N THR A 174 -2.08 -48.94 -17.87
CA THR A 174 -0.76 -48.27 -17.93
C THR A 174 -0.88 -46.76 -17.69
N ASP A 175 -1.93 -46.13 -18.22
CA ASP A 175 -2.16 -44.69 -18.13
C ASP A 175 -2.61 -44.29 -16.71
N ASN A 176 -3.48 -45.09 -16.08
CA ASN A 176 -3.89 -44.89 -14.69
C ASN A 176 -2.69 -44.92 -13.72
N LYS A 177 -1.75 -45.85 -13.94
CA LYS A 177 -0.53 -45.97 -13.12
C LYS A 177 0.42 -44.78 -13.31
N LEU A 178 0.44 -44.17 -14.49
CA LEU A 178 1.22 -42.97 -14.76
C LEU A 178 0.60 -41.75 -14.08
N MET A 179 -0.73 -41.58 -14.16
CA MET A 179 -1.44 -40.48 -13.50
C MET A 179 -1.29 -40.55 -11.97
N GLN A 180 -1.41 -41.75 -11.40
CA GLN A 180 -1.16 -41.96 -9.97
C GLN A 180 0.26 -41.51 -9.57
N LYS A 181 1.29 -41.91 -10.34
CA LYS A 181 2.68 -41.48 -10.09
C LYS A 181 2.88 -39.97 -10.19
N ILE A 182 2.18 -39.29 -11.11
CA ILE A 182 2.29 -37.84 -11.26
C ILE A 182 1.70 -37.14 -10.04
N VAL A 183 0.51 -37.54 -9.59
CA VAL A 183 -0.14 -36.94 -8.42
C VAL A 183 0.67 -37.22 -7.15
N GLU A 184 1.19 -38.44 -6.99
CA GLU A 184 2.09 -38.76 -5.88
C GLU A 184 3.35 -37.88 -5.86
N ARG A 185 3.98 -37.67 -7.02
CA ARG A 185 5.14 -36.78 -7.13
C ARG A 185 4.78 -35.33 -6.85
N TYR A 186 3.61 -34.90 -7.30
CA TYR A 186 3.10 -33.55 -7.04
C TYR A 186 2.93 -33.29 -5.54
N VAL A 187 2.28 -34.22 -4.81
CA VAL A 187 2.09 -34.11 -3.35
C VAL A 187 3.43 -34.15 -2.60
N LYS A 188 4.34 -35.04 -3.00
CA LYS A 188 5.68 -35.16 -2.39
C LYS A 188 6.59 -33.96 -2.65
N ALA A 189 6.46 -33.33 -3.81
CA ALA A 189 7.19 -32.10 -4.15
C ALA A 189 6.50 -30.83 -3.62
N GLY A 190 5.24 -30.95 -3.19
CA GLY A 190 4.43 -29.87 -2.65
C GLY A 190 4.98 -29.32 -1.35
N SER A 191 4.64 -28.05 -1.06
CA SER A 191 4.98 -27.45 0.24
C SER A 191 4.01 -27.90 1.32
N PHE A 192 4.40 -27.74 2.60
CA PHE A 192 3.51 -27.97 3.73
C PHE A 192 2.16 -27.24 3.58
N TYR A 193 2.20 -25.95 3.27
CA TYR A 193 0.99 -25.14 3.06
C TYR A 193 0.19 -25.58 1.83
N GLY A 194 0.86 -26.03 0.77
CA GLY A 194 0.22 -26.64 -0.40
C GLY A 194 -0.55 -27.90 -0.04
N ASN A 195 0.07 -28.80 0.72
CA ASN A 195 -0.57 -30.03 1.17
C ASN A 195 -1.69 -29.76 2.19
N ILE A 196 -1.56 -28.75 3.04
CA ILE A 196 -2.62 -28.29 3.95
C ILE A 196 -3.85 -27.81 3.18
N VAL A 197 -3.68 -27.03 2.12
CA VAL A 197 -4.83 -26.53 1.35
C VAL A 197 -5.44 -27.62 0.45
N LEU A 198 -4.64 -28.55 -0.08
CA LEU A 198 -5.17 -29.75 -0.74
C LEU A 198 -6.01 -30.59 0.22
N LEU A 199 -5.57 -30.75 1.47
CA LEU A 199 -6.35 -31.41 2.51
C LEU A 199 -7.65 -30.64 2.82
N ALA A 200 -7.60 -29.31 2.93
CA ALA A 200 -8.79 -28.49 3.09
C ALA A 200 -9.78 -28.67 1.92
N CYS A 201 -9.28 -28.80 0.69
CA CYS A 201 -10.13 -29.10 -0.47
C CYS A 201 -10.79 -30.49 -0.37
N ILE A 202 -10.07 -31.52 0.08
CA ILE A 202 -10.63 -32.85 0.37
C ILE A 202 -11.76 -32.76 1.38
N LEU A 203 -11.50 -32.13 2.52
CA LEU A 203 -12.48 -31.98 3.59
C LEU A 203 -13.69 -31.13 3.15
N SER A 204 -13.46 -30.06 2.40
CA SER A 204 -14.51 -29.23 1.79
C SER A 204 -15.43 -30.05 0.89
N ASN A 205 -14.88 -30.92 0.03
CA ASN A 205 -15.67 -31.79 -0.84
C ASN A 205 -16.44 -32.88 -0.07
N GLU A 206 -15.82 -33.48 0.96
CA GLU A 206 -16.45 -34.47 1.84
C GLU A 206 -17.63 -33.88 2.63
N LYS A 207 -17.47 -32.65 3.13
CA LYS A 207 -18.43 -31.98 4.02
C LYS A 207 -19.39 -31.04 3.31
N LYS A 208 -19.14 -30.77 2.02
CA LYS A 208 -19.86 -29.77 1.21
C LYS A 208 -19.87 -28.37 1.84
N LEU A 209 -18.74 -28.00 2.44
CA LEU A 209 -18.53 -26.70 3.06
C LEU A 209 -17.58 -25.85 2.20
N ARG A 210 -18.02 -24.64 1.87
CA ARG A 210 -17.15 -23.62 1.25
C ARG A 210 -16.23 -22.98 2.27
N PHE A 211 -15.06 -22.53 1.86
CA PHE A 211 -14.08 -21.90 2.75
C PHE A 211 -13.33 -20.77 2.06
N LYS A 212 -12.73 -19.87 2.84
CA LYS A 212 -11.74 -18.91 2.34
C LYS A 212 -10.34 -19.38 2.70
N THR A 213 -9.37 -19.10 1.84
CA THR A 213 -7.96 -19.38 2.14
C THR A 213 -7.44 -18.62 3.36
N SER A 214 -8.01 -17.44 3.64
CA SER A 214 -7.74 -16.66 4.85
C SER A 214 -8.17 -17.36 6.14
N ASP A 215 -9.22 -18.19 6.09
CA ASP A 215 -9.73 -18.90 7.27
C ASP A 215 -8.80 -20.04 7.67
N ILE A 216 -8.08 -20.60 6.69
CA ILE A 216 -7.08 -21.66 6.86
C ILE A 216 -5.78 -21.06 7.42
N VAL A 217 -5.03 -20.31 6.61
CA VAL A 217 -3.78 -19.65 7.01
C VAL A 217 -3.79 -18.20 6.53
N PRO A 218 -4.14 -17.23 7.40
CA PRO A 218 -4.28 -15.82 7.03
C PRO A 218 -3.04 -15.25 6.33
N ASP A 219 -1.86 -15.48 6.91
CA ASP A 219 -0.58 -14.91 6.44
C ASP A 219 -0.12 -15.47 5.09
N SER A 220 -0.66 -16.63 4.69
CA SER A 220 -0.31 -17.33 3.45
C SER A 220 -1.48 -17.41 2.48
N SER A 221 -2.57 -16.67 2.70
CA SER A 221 -3.83 -16.78 1.94
C SER A 221 -3.63 -16.70 0.42
N THR A 222 -2.83 -15.74 -0.07
CA THR A 222 -2.53 -15.58 -1.50
C THR A 222 -1.76 -16.77 -2.08
N TYR A 223 -0.83 -17.34 -1.30
CA TYR A 223 -0.09 -18.54 -1.70
C TYR A 223 -1.02 -19.75 -1.78
N LEU A 224 -1.88 -19.94 -0.77
CA LEU A 224 -2.87 -21.01 -0.76
C LEU A 224 -3.80 -20.91 -1.98
N TYR A 225 -4.29 -19.71 -2.28
CA TYR A 225 -5.16 -19.47 -3.41
C TYR A 225 -4.47 -19.84 -4.74
N GLY A 226 -3.24 -19.38 -4.94
CA GLY A 226 -2.44 -19.75 -6.12
C GLY A 226 -2.20 -21.26 -6.23
N TYR A 227 -1.99 -21.94 -5.10
CA TYR A 227 -1.79 -23.39 -5.07
C TYR A 227 -3.05 -24.15 -5.50
N ILE A 228 -4.23 -23.71 -5.09
CA ILE A 228 -5.51 -24.33 -5.52
C ILE A 228 -5.73 -24.09 -7.02
N ILE A 229 -5.49 -22.88 -7.52
CA ILE A 229 -5.62 -22.57 -8.96
C ILE A 229 -4.68 -23.47 -9.80
N ALA A 230 -3.43 -23.64 -9.37
CA ALA A 230 -2.48 -24.53 -10.03
C ALA A 230 -2.94 -26.01 -9.96
N SER A 231 -3.46 -26.43 -8.81
CA SER A 231 -4.01 -27.79 -8.63
C SER A 231 -5.23 -28.04 -9.52
N ALA A 232 -6.05 -27.02 -9.73
CA ALA A 232 -7.19 -27.08 -10.64
C ALA A 232 -6.76 -27.16 -12.10
N ALA A 233 -5.77 -26.36 -12.51
CA ALA A 233 -5.18 -26.44 -13.85
C ALA A 233 -4.54 -27.80 -14.14
N LEU A 234 -4.00 -28.49 -13.12
CA LEU A 234 -3.46 -29.84 -13.23
C LEU A 234 -4.55 -30.94 -13.27
N GLY A 235 -5.82 -30.58 -13.03
CA GLY A 235 -6.93 -31.54 -12.98
C GLY A 235 -6.99 -32.35 -11.70
N ILE A 236 -6.30 -31.93 -10.63
CA ILE A 236 -6.36 -32.58 -9.31
C ILE A 236 -7.66 -32.21 -8.59
N ILE A 237 -8.13 -30.97 -8.79
CA ILE A 237 -9.31 -30.41 -8.12
C ILE A 237 -10.19 -29.73 -9.18
N ALA A 238 -11.50 -29.90 -9.10
CA ALA A 238 -12.45 -29.01 -9.76
C ALA A 238 -13.10 -28.11 -8.72
N MET A 239 -13.07 -26.80 -8.94
CA MET A 239 -13.64 -25.82 -8.02
C MET A 239 -14.27 -24.64 -8.76
N HIS A 240 -15.16 -23.96 -8.07
CA HIS A 240 -15.63 -22.63 -8.43
C HIS A 240 -15.38 -21.64 -7.29
N ILE A 241 -15.27 -20.36 -7.67
CA ILE A 241 -14.95 -19.28 -6.75
C ILE A 241 -16.07 -18.24 -6.86
N ASP A 242 -16.65 -17.90 -5.72
CA ASP A 242 -17.75 -16.93 -5.59
C ASP A 242 -17.50 -16.03 -4.37
N ASP A 243 -17.34 -14.72 -4.58
CA ASP A 243 -17.05 -13.73 -3.53
C ASP A 243 -15.95 -14.16 -2.52
N ASP A 244 -14.81 -14.61 -3.06
CA ASP A 244 -13.64 -15.17 -2.36
C ASP A 244 -13.86 -16.50 -1.62
N TYR A 245 -15.06 -17.08 -1.70
CA TYR A 245 -15.32 -18.43 -1.22
C TYR A 245 -14.97 -19.45 -2.29
N ILE A 246 -14.22 -20.47 -1.89
CA ILE A 246 -13.90 -21.63 -2.71
C ILE A 246 -14.87 -22.74 -2.37
N THR A 247 -15.52 -23.28 -3.40
CA THR A 247 -16.33 -24.49 -3.31
C THR A 247 -15.71 -25.55 -4.19
N VAL A 248 -15.43 -26.71 -3.60
CA VAL A 248 -14.83 -27.84 -4.32
C VAL A 248 -15.94 -28.75 -4.86
N ASP A 249 -15.99 -28.88 -6.19
CA ASP A 249 -17.00 -29.64 -6.90
C ASP A 249 -16.62 -31.13 -6.98
N SER A 250 -15.35 -31.41 -7.28
CA SER A 250 -14.82 -32.76 -7.38
C SER A 250 -13.31 -32.81 -7.14
N ILE A 251 -12.83 -34.00 -6.80
CA ILE A 251 -11.41 -34.27 -6.53
C ILE A 251 -11.02 -35.50 -7.34
N SER A 252 -9.84 -35.45 -7.93
CA SER A 252 -9.26 -36.57 -8.66
C SER A 252 -9.15 -37.81 -7.77
N SER A 253 -9.57 -38.96 -8.29
CA SER A 253 -9.46 -40.26 -7.60
C SER A 253 -8.00 -40.68 -7.32
N PHE A 254 -7.04 -40.02 -7.98
CA PHE A 254 -5.61 -40.24 -7.75
C PHE A 254 -5.05 -39.44 -6.56
N LEU A 255 -5.81 -38.47 -6.03
CA LEU A 255 -5.41 -37.73 -4.84
C LEU A 255 -5.90 -38.46 -3.58
N SER A 256 -4.98 -39.15 -2.91
CA SER A 256 -5.24 -39.85 -1.65
C SER A 256 -5.07 -38.90 -0.45
N LYS A 257 -6.05 -38.92 0.45
CA LYS A 257 -6.00 -38.21 1.74
C LYS A 257 -4.87 -38.75 2.61
N GLU A 258 -4.61 -40.06 2.56
CA GLU A 258 -3.59 -40.75 3.33
C GLU A 258 -2.19 -40.22 3.00
N ILE A 259 -1.87 -40.04 1.72
CA ILE A 259 -0.56 -39.53 1.28
C ILE A 259 -0.36 -38.09 1.77
N LEU A 260 -1.41 -37.25 1.73
CA LEU A 260 -1.35 -35.90 2.26
C LEU A 260 -1.09 -35.88 3.76
N LEU A 261 -1.80 -36.72 4.52
CA LEU A 261 -1.60 -36.85 5.97
C LEU A 261 -0.20 -37.34 6.31
N GLU A 262 0.34 -38.29 5.56
CA GLU A 262 1.72 -38.78 5.73
C GLU A 262 2.74 -37.65 5.52
N GLU A 263 2.67 -36.93 4.40
CA GLU A 263 3.62 -35.85 4.09
C GLU A 263 3.51 -34.67 5.06
N ILE A 264 2.29 -34.30 5.48
CA ILE A 264 2.06 -33.26 6.48
C ILE A 264 2.69 -33.64 7.82
N ASN A 265 2.45 -34.86 8.31
CA ASN A 265 3.03 -35.33 9.57
C ASN A 265 4.55 -35.44 9.50
N ASN A 266 5.08 -36.00 8.41
CA ASN A 266 6.52 -36.07 8.16
C ASN A 266 7.18 -34.69 8.19
N PHE A 267 6.53 -33.67 7.63
CA PHE A 267 7.02 -32.29 7.67
C PHE A 267 7.01 -31.71 9.08
N ILE A 268 5.93 -31.92 9.85
CA ILE A 268 5.82 -31.48 11.25
C ILE A 268 6.91 -32.15 12.10
N GLU A 269 7.17 -33.44 11.90
CA GLU A 269 8.18 -34.17 12.68
C GLU A 269 9.61 -33.69 12.43
N LYS A 270 9.94 -33.37 11.17
CA LYS A 270 11.25 -32.84 10.74
C LYS A 270 11.44 -31.36 11.06
N SER A 271 10.39 -30.65 11.46
CA SER A 271 10.44 -29.22 11.78
C SER A 271 11.21 -28.96 13.07
N LYS A 272 11.87 -27.79 13.15
CA LYS A 272 12.50 -27.32 14.39
C LYS A 272 11.47 -27.21 15.52
N PRO A 273 11.84 -27.43 16.79
CA PRO A 273 10.89 -27.42 17.92
C PRO A 273 9.98 -26.19 17.97
N GLU A 274 10.53 -25.00 17.72
CA GLU A 274 9.81 -23.71 17.72
C GLU A 274 8.73 -23.62 16.62
N VAL A 275 8.96 -24.26 15.47
CA VAL A 275 8.06 -24.20 14.30
C VAL A 275 7.11 -25.41 14.28
N LYS A 276 7.49 -26.50 14.97
CA LYS A 276 6.72 -27.74 15.04
C LYS A 276 5.36 -27.55 15.71
N GLU A 277 5.30 -26.78 16.79
CA GLU A 277 4.05 -26.46 17.47
C GLU A 277 3.13 -25.59 16.59
N PHE A 278 3.70 -24.58 15.92
CA PHE A 278 2.96 -23.75 14.98
C PHE A 278 2.35 -24.56 13.82
N ASN A 279 3.14 -25.42 13.18
CA ASN A 279 2.66 -26.26 12.07
C ASN A 279 1.59 -27.26 12.53
N ARG A 280 1.73 -27.82 13.74
CA ARG A 280 0.71 -28.68 14.34
C ARG A 280 -0.60 -27.92 14.55
N ASN A 281 -0.54 -26.71 15.08
CA ASN A 281 -1.72 -25.86 15.28
C ASN A 281 -2.42 -25.54 13.96
N VAL A 282 -1.68 -25.29 12.88
CA VAL A 282 -2.26 -25.09 11.53
C VAL A 282 -3.00 -26.34 11.06
N PHE A 283 -2.38 -27.52 11.18
CA PHE A 283 -3.00 -28.78 10.79
C PHE A 283 -4.28 -29.08 11.59
N GLU A 284 -4.25 -28.92 12.91
CA GLU A 284 -5.41 -29.12 13.79
C GLU A 284 -6.53 -28.13 13.48
N LYS A 285 -6.18 -26.86 13.20
CA LYS A 285 -7.15 -25.82 12.84
C LYS A 285 -7.93 -26.18 11.57
N VAL A 286 -7.25 -26.73 10.55
CA VAL A 286 -7.92 -27.18 9.32
C VAL A 286 -8.88 -28.31 9.59
N ASN A 287 -8.46 -29.34 10.34
CA ASN A 287 -9.37 -30.45 10.65
C ASN A 287 -10.60 -29.97 11.43
N LYS A 288 -10.40 -29.13 12.46
CA LYS A 288 -11.49 -28.58 13.27
C LYS A 288 -12.45 -27.68 12.46
N PHE A 289 -11.95 -26.99 11.44
CA PHE A 289 -12.80 -26.16 10.58
C PHE A 289 -13.84 -26.98 9.80
N PHE A 290 -13.54 -28.25 9.50
CA PHE A 290 -14.38 -29.15 8.71
C PHE A 290 -14.95 -30.33 9.52
N GLU A 291 -14.87 -30.32 10.86
CA GLU A 291 -15.55 -31.27 11.73
C GLU A 291 -17.07 -31.08 11.68
#